data_AF-A0A9Q3JSN7-F1
#
_entry.id   AF-A0A9Q3JSN7-F1
#
_cell.length_a   1.000
_cell.length_b   1.000
_cell.length_c   1.000
_cell.angle_alpha   90.00
_cell.angle_beta   90.00
_cell.angle_gamma   90.00
#
_symmetry.space_group_name_H-M   'P 1'
#
loop_
_entity.id
_entity.type
_entity.pdbx_description
1 polymer ?
#
loop_
_entity_poly.entity_id
_entity_poly.type
_entity_poly.pdbx_seq_one_letter_code
_entity_poly.pdbx_strand_id
1 'polypeptide(L)'
;MKDCKDPSLSSKLDETWKKEYDEERSHLLDGSLYHRTKHTCVMALTDGTLINTILHECHDGVAAGHLSEDRTLERVKTCSWWPN
;
A
#
# COMPACT_ATOMS: atom_id res chain seq x y z
N MET A 1 -17.04 -14.39 3.63
CA MET A 1 -16.81 -13.78 2.30
C MET A 1 -15.65 -14.53 1.68
N LYS A 2 -15.83 -15.20 0.53
CA LYS A 2 -14.73 -15.91 -0.12
C LYS A 2 -13.86 -14.87 -0.81
N ASP A 3 -12.57 -14.86 -0.49
CA ASP A 3 -11.53 -14.22 -1.30
C ASP A 3 -11.54 -14.87 -2.69
N CYS A 4 -12.35 -14.33 -3.60
CA CYS A 4 -12.33 -14.70 -5.00
C CYS A 4 -11.57 -13.59 -5.72
N LYS A 5 -10.37 -13.89 -6.21
CA LYS A 5 -9.66 -12.97 -7.11
C LYS A 5 -10.60 -12.63 -8.26
N ASP A 6 -10.74 -11.34 -8.55
CA ASP A 6 -11.51 -10.86 -9.68
C ASP A 6 -10.59 -10.91 -10.91
N PRO A 7 -10.80 -11.86 -11.85
CA PRO A 7 -9.95 -11.98 -13.03
C PRO A 7 -10.05 -10.74 -13.95
N SER A 8 -11.17 -10.00 -13.86
CA SER A 8 -11.39 -8.78 -14.64
C SER A 8 -10.61 -7.58 -14.10
N LEU A 9 -10.14 -7.65 -12.86
CA LEU A 9 -9.26 -6.66 -12.25
C LEU A 9 -7.80 -6.92 -12.62
N SER A 10 -7.33 -8.17 -12.55
CA SER A 10 -5.94 -8.55 -12.89
C SER A 10 -5.53 -8.08 -14.30
N SER A 11 -6.47 -8.09 -15.26
CA SER A 11 -6.21 -7.62 -16.64
C SER A 11 -6.11 -6.10 -16.80
N LYS A 12 -6.53 -5.33 -15.79
CA LYS A 12 -6.52 -3.85 -15.79
C LYS A 12 -5.41 -3.25 -14.94
N LEU A 13 -4.73 -4.08 -14.14
CA LEU A 13 -3.60 -3.66 -13.33
C LEU A 13 -2.34 -3.53 -14.19
N ASP A 14 -1.51 -2.54 -13.89
CA ASP A 14 -0.16 -2.45 -14.44
C ASP A 14 0.67 -3.68 -14.05
N GLU A 15 1.72 -3.99 -14.81
CA GLU A 15 2.50 -5.23 -14.65
C GLU A 15 2.99 -5.47 -13.22
N THR A 16 3.44 -4.43 -12.52
CA THR A 16 3.89 -4.53 -11.13
C THR A 16 2.77 -4.95 -10.19
N TRP A 17 1.60 -4.31 -10.30
CA TRP A 17 0.43 -4.60 -9.47
C TRP A 17 -0.18 -5.95 -9.82
N LYS A 18 -0.18 -6.31 -11.10
CA LYS A 18 -0.66 -7.60 -11.60
C LYS A 18 0.15 -8.75 -11.04
N LYS A 19 1.49 -8.63 -11.03
CA LYS A 19 2.36 -9.63 -10.43
C LYS A 19 2.04 -9.86 -8.96
N GLU A 20 1.92 -8.78 -8.18
CA GLU A 20 1.59 -8.88 -6.74
C GLU A 20 0.18 -9.44 -6.48
N TYR A 21 -0.79 -9.08 -7.34
CA TYR A 21 -2.14 -9.62 -7.27
C TYR A 21 -2.19 -11.10 -7.63
N ASP A 22 -1.53 -11.52 -8.71
CA ASP A 22 -1.50 -12.90 -9.20
C ASP A 22 -0.73 -13.82 -8.23
N GLU A 23 0.27 -13.32 -7.51
CA GLU A 23 1.04 -14.06 -6.50
C GLU A 23 0.33 -14.18 -5.12
N GLU A 24 -0.96 -13.83 -5.02
CA GLU A 24 -1.74 -13.87 -3.76
C GLU A 24 -1.20 -12.95 -2.66
N ARG A 25 -0.38 -11.97 -3.04
CA ARG A 25 0.15 -10.95 -2.13
C ARG A 25 -0.73 -9.72 -2.05
N SER A 26 -1.79 -9.63 -2.85
CA SER A 26 -2.74 -8.52 -2.79
C SER A 26 -4.20 -8.96 -2.93
N HIS A 27 -5.10 -8.27 -2.23
CA HIS A 27 -6.54 -8.56 -2.20
C HIS A 27 -7.34 -7.27 -2.35
N LEU A 28 -8.48 -7.33 -3.04
CA LEU A 28 -9.41 -6.20 -3.17
C LEU A 28 -10.50 -6.31 -2.10
N LEU A 29 -10.67 -5.26 -1.31
CA LEU A 29 -11.73 -5.15 -0.31
C LEU A 29 -12.34 -3.75 -0.38
N ASP A 30 -13.66 -3.67 -0.53
CA ASP A 30 -14.42 -2.41 -0.61
C ASP A 30 -13.83 -1.38 -1.61
N GLY A 31 -13.37 -1.89 -2.76
CA GLY A 31 -12.78 -1.06 -3.82
C GLY A 31 -11.35 -0.57 -3.54
N SER A 32 -10.75 -0.99 -2.42
CA SER A 32 -9.37 -0.69 -2.05
C SER A 32 -8.48 -1.93 -2.13
N LEU A 33 -7.24 -1.75 -2.58
CA LEU A 33 -6.27 -2.83 -2.64
C LEU A 33 -5.51 -2.94 -1.31
N TYR A 34 -5.32 -4.16 -0.84
CA TYR A 34 -4.56 -4.47 0.36
C TYR A 34 -3.40 -5.37 0.02
N HIS A 35 -2.22 -5.04 0.50
CA HIS A 35 -1.02 -5.88 0.39
C HIS A 35 -0.90 -6.77 1.62
N ARG A 36 -0.76 -8.07 1.39
CA ARG A 36 -0.67 -9.10 2.41
C ARG A 36 0.73 -9.71 2.41
N THR A 37 1.34 -9.73 3.58
CA THR A 37 2.53 -10.52 3.87
C THR A 37 2.17 -11.70 4.78
N LYS A 38 3.16 -12.49 5.19
CA LYS A 38 2.97 -13.60 6.14
C LYS A 38 2.36 -13.15 7.48
N HIS A 39 2.63 -11.91 7.91
CA HIS A 39 2.28 -11.42 9.25
C HIS A 39 1.49 -10.11 9.26
N THR A 40 1.33 -9.44 8.12
CA THR A 40 0.65 -8.15 8.04
C THR A 40 -0.29 -8.08 6.84
N CYS A 41 -1.30 -7.22 6.97
CA CYS A 41 -2.18 -6.82 5.89
C CYS A 41 -2.33 -5.30 5.97
N VAL A 42 -1.85 -4.60 4.94
CA VAL A 42 -1.77 -3.14 4.93
C VAL A 42 -2.39 -2.58 3.66
N MET A 43 -2.85 -1.34 3.69
CA MET A 43 -3.46 -0.71 2.53
C MET A 43 -2.39 -0.44 1.46
N ALA A 44 -2.70 -0.80 0.21
CA ALA A 44 -1.84 -0.49 -0.91
C ALA A 44 -2.16 0.91 -1.46
N LEU A 45 -1.15 1.76 -1.53
CA LEU A 45 -1.24 3.12 -2.07
C LEU A 45 -0.81 3.11 -3.54
N THR A 46 -1.63 3.69 -4.41
CA THR A 46 -1.41 3.70 -5.86
C THR A 46 -1.12 5.10 -6.41
N ASP A 47 -1.51 6.16 -5.69
CA ASP A 47 -1.34 7.55 -6.10
C ASP A 47 -0.10 8.19 -5.46
N GLY A 48 0.82 8.67 -6.30
CA GLY A 48 2.05 9.32 -5.86
C GLY A 48 1.82 10.63 -5.11
N THR A 49 0.78 11.39 -5.45
CA THR A 49 0.43 12.61 -4.71
C THR A 49 -0.01 12.26 -3.29
N LEU A 50 -0.92 11.30 -3.12
CA LEU A 50 -1.35 10.81 -1.82
C LEU A 50 -0.19 10.25 -0.99
N ILE A 51 0.70 9.46 -1.59
CA ILE A 51 1.90 8.93 -0.91
C ILE A 51 2.74 10.09 -0.37
N ASN A 52 3.04 11.10 -1.19
CA ASN A 52 3.82 12.25 -0.78
C ASN A 52 3.13 13.07 0.32
N THR A 53 1.80 13.23 0.25
CA THR A 53 1.03 13.90 1.31
C THR A 53 1.15 13.13 2.62
N ILE A 54 0.98 11.80 2.62
CA ILE A 54 1.12 10.98 3.83
C ILE A 54 2.53 11.08 4.41
N LEU A 55 3.56 11.01 3.56
CA LEU A 55 4.95 11.14 3.99
C LEU A 55 5.22 12.51 4.62
N HIS A 56 4.76 13.59 3.99
CA HIS A 56 4.89 14.95 4.51
C HIS A 56 4.19 15.11 5.87
N GLU A 57 2.93 14.68 5.98
CA GLU A 57 2.19 14.75 7.25
C GLU A 57 2.88 13.95 8.37
N CYS A 58 3.48 12.80 8.02
CA CYS A 58 4.19 11.95 8.99
C CYS A 58 5.59 12.47 9.36
N HIS A 59 6.18 13.35 8.54
CA HIS A 59 7.51 13.92 8.76
C HIS A 59 7.46 15.34 9.35
N ASP A 60 6.68 16.22 8.72
CA ASP A 60 6.66 17.68 8.94
C ASP A 60 5.38 18.17 9.64
N GLY A 61 4.40 17.29 9.85
CA GLY A 61 3.15 17.66 10.53
C GLY A 61 3.39 18.10 11.99
N VAL A 62 2.51 18.95 12.53
CA VAL A 62 2.63 19.43 13.93
C VAL A 62 2.59 18.28 14.95
N ALA A 63 1.87 17.21 14.60
CA ALA A 63 1.80 15.98 15.41
C ALA A 63 2.90 14.96 15.07
N ALA A 64 3.77 15.25 14.09
CA ALA A 64 4.86 14.38 13.71
C ALA A 64 5.95 14.41 14.79
N GLY A 65 6.56 13.25 15.02
CA GLY A 65 7.75 13.17 15.87
C GLY A 65 9.01 13.79 15.25
N HIS A 66 8.90 14.40 14.06
CA HIS A 66 10.00 14.96 13.25
C HIS A 66 11.20 14.00 13.14
N LEU A 67 10.88 12.75 12.77
CA LEU A 67 11.89 11.73 12.56
C LEU A 67 12.69 12.00 11.28
N SER A 68 13.86 11.37 11.12
CA SER A 68 14.52 11.35 9.82
C SER A 68 13.63 10.72 8.75
N GLU A 69 13.90 11.05 7.48
CA GLU A 69 13.16 10.53 6.33
C GLU A 69 13.09 9.00 6.34
N ASP A 70 14.23 8.31 6.52
CA ASP A 70 14.29 6.85 6.59
C ASP A 70 13.38 6.28 7.70
N ARG A 71 13.40 6.89 8.88
CA ARG A 71 12.60 6.45 10.03
C ARG A 71 11.12 6.70 9.83
N THR A 72 10.78 7.79 9.16
CA THR A 72 9.40 8.11 8.78
C THR A 72 8.90 7.08 7.78
N LEU A 73 9.70 6.78 6.74
CA LEU A 73 9.38 5.78 5.74
C LEU A 73 9.21 4.37 6.36
N GLU A 74 10.10 3.96 7.27
CA GLU A 74 9.99 2.71 8.01
C GLU A 74 8.64 2.61 8.76
N ARG A 75 8.22 3.69 9.44
CA ARG A 75 6.94 3.72 10.14
C ARG A 75 5.75 3.67 9.21
N VAL A 76 5.75 4.47 8.13
CA VAL A 76 4.62 4.50 7.18
C VAL A 76 4.44 3.13 6.51
N LYS A 77 5.54 2.43 6.22
CA LYS A 77 5.54 1.05 5.68
C LYS A 77 4.97 -0.01 6.64
N THR A 78 4.78 0.30 7.93
CA THR A 78 4.10 -0.62 8.86
C THR A 78 2.59 -0.65 8.66
N CYS A 79 2.00 0.41 8.11
CA CYS A 79 0.56 0.58 7.94
C CYS A 79 0.11 0.65 6.47
N SER A 80 1.04 0.84 5.55
CA SER A 80 0.76 1.01 4.12
C SER A 80 1.87 0.41 3.26
N TRP A 81 1.57 0.13 1.99
CA TRP A 81 2.52 -0.44 1.05
C TRP A 81 2.34 0.16 -0.34
N TRP A 82 3.42 0.31 -1.09
CA TRP A 82 3.39 0.64 -2.51
C TRP A 82 4.64 0.05 -3.19
N PRO A 83 4.56 -0.29 -4.49
CA PRO A 83 5.72 -0.70 -5.25
C PRO A 83 6.67 0.49 -5.45
N ASN A 84 7.98 0.22 -5.37
CA ASN A 84 9.02 1.18 -5.76
C ASN A 84 9.14 1.28 -7.28
#